data_AF-A0A318AY48-F1
#
_entry.id   AF-A0A318AY48-F1
#
_cell.length_a   1.000
_cell.length_b   1.000
_cell.length_c   1.000
_cell.angle_alpha   90.00
_cell.angle_beta   90.00
_cell.angle_gamma   90.00
#
_symmetry.space_group_name_H-M   'P 1'
#
loop_
_entity.id
_entity.type
_entity.pdbx_description
1 polymer ?
#
loop_
_entity_poly.entity_id
_entity_poly.type
_entity_poly.pdbx_seq_one_letter_code
_entity_poly.pdbx_strand_id
1 'polypeptide(L)'
;PQVRTRAAGEAASRVAVHPGVRSALFDLQRTFASQDGGAVLDGRDIGTVIAPEAPAKLYVTASPEVRADRRWKQLAGQGESVSFDEILADIHKRDERDGGRKDAPMAQAKDATLLDTSEMTISQAFDAALRIVETARAR
;
A
#
# COMPACT_ATOMS: atom_id res chain seq x y z
N PRO A 1 -15.63 10.46 -5.11
CA PRO A 1 -16.04 9.54 -6.20
C PRO A 1 -14.99 9.36 -7.30
N GLN A 2 -14.36 10.43 -7.81
CA GLN A 2 -13.43 10.36 -8.96
C GLN A 2 -12.02 9.78 -8.66
N VAL A 3 -11.59 9.79 -7.40
CA VAL A 3 -10.25 9.33 -6.97
C VAL A 3 -10.06 7.80 -6.96
N ARG A 4 -11.14 7.03 -7.17
CA ARG A 4 -11.10 5.55 -7.12
C ARG A 4 -11.04 4.87 -8.50
N THR A 5 -11.14 5.66 -9.56
CA THR A 5 -11.12 5.18 -10.96
C THR A 5 -9.75 4.62 -11.35
N ARG A 6 -9.69 3.80 -12.40
CA ARG A 6 -8.42 3.33 -12.99
C ARG A 6 -7.48 4.48 -13.35
N ALA A 7 -8.01 5.48 -14.06
CA ALA A 7 -7.27 6.65 -14.52
C ALA A 7 -6.66 7.46 -13.36
N ALA A 8 -7.43 7.66 -12.27
CA ALA A 8 -6.90 8.33 -11.08
C ALA A 8 -5.72 7.56 -10.45
N GLY A 9 -5.80 6.23 -10.38
CA GLY A 9 -4.72 5.39 -9.87
C GLY A 9 -3.44 5.47 -10.72
N GLU A 10 -3.58 5.51 -12.05
CA GLU A 10 -2.43 5.68 -12.96
C GLU A 10 -1.80 7.07 -12.82
N ALA A 11 -2.63 8.12 -12.78
CA ALA A 11 -2.17 9.48 -12.59
C ALA A 11 -1.42 9.64 -11.26
N ALA A 12 -1.95 9.08 -10.16
CA ALA A 12 -1.30 9.10 -8.85
C ALA A 12 0.09 8.44 -8.89
N SER A 13 0.21 7.28 -9.54
CA SER A 13 1.51 6.58 -9.70
C SER A 13 2.52 7.43 -10.49
N ARG A 14 2.07 8.15 -11.53
CA ARG A 14 2.94 9.04 -12.31
C ARG A 14 3.35 10.29 -11.54
N VAL A 15 2.45 10.87 -10.75
CA VAL A 15 2.73 12.09 -9.98
C VAL A 15 3.64 11.81 -8.77
N ALA A 16 3.51 10.63 -8.16
CA ALA A 16 4.26 10.25 -6.95
C ALA A 16 5.77 10.10 -7.15
N VAL A 17 6.28 10.18 -8.39
CA VAL A 17 7.73 10.16 -8.67
C VAL A 17 8.38 11.53 -8.52
N HIS A 18 7.61 12.62 -8.43
CA HIS A 18 8.15 13.97 -8.34
C HIS A 18 8.53 14.33 -6.89
N PRO A 19 9.82 14.62 -6.59
CA PRO A 19 10.26 14.88 -5.22
C PRO A 19 9.54 16.07 -4.55
N GLY A 20 9.24 17.14 -5.30
CA GLY A 20 8.54 18.30 -4.77
C GLY A 20 7.12 17.99 -4.29
N VAL A 21 6.40 17.10 -4.98
CA VAL A 21 5.06 16.64 -4.55
C VAL A 21 5.16 15.82 -3.28
N ARG A 22 6.15 14.91 -3.21
CA ARG A 22 6.39 14.09 -2.02
C ARG A 22 6.75 14.94 -0.81
N SER A 23 7.65 15.90 -0.99
CA SER A 23 8.07 16.83 0.05
C SER A 23 6.90 17.65 0.57
N ALA A 24 6.02 18.14 -0.30
CA ALA A 24 4.82 18.88 0.10
C ALA A 24 3.83 18.04 0.95
N LEU A 25 3.82 16.72 0.76
CA LEU A 25 2.95 15.80 1.51
C LEU A 25 3.64 15.17 2.73
N PHE A 26 4.96 15.34 2.88
CA PHE A 26 5.75 14.66 3.90
C PHE A 26 5.34 15.12 5.31
N ASP A 27 5.30 16.43 5.54
CA ASP A 27 4.98 17.01 6.85
C ASP A 27 3.55 16.68 7.28
N LEU A 28 2.61 16.66 6.33
CA LEU A 28 1.22 16.25 6.57
C LEU A 28 1.16 14.80 7.06
N GLN A 29 1.84 13.88 6.38
CA GLN A 29 1.84 12.46 6.74
C GLN A 29 2.55 12.22 8.08
N ARG A 30 3.66 12.91 8.34
CA ARG A 30 4.36 12.82 9.64
C ARG A 30 3.52 13.34 10.79
N THR A 31 2.88 14.50 10.60
CA THR A 31 1.99 15.09 11.62
C THR A 31 0.82 14.14 11.92
N PHE A 32 0.23 13.52 10.89
CA PHE A 32 -0.82 12.53 11.07
C PHE A 32 -0.31 11.27 11.79
N ALA A 33 0.91 10.82 11.50
CA ALA A 33 1.51 9.66 12.17
C ALA A 33 1.79 9.89 13.66
N SER A 34 2.03 11.14 14.08
CA SER A 34 2.32 11.50 15.47
C SER A 34 1.14 12.10 16.24
N GLN A 35 -0.08 12.00 15.71
CA GLN A 35 -1.26 12.58 16.37
C GLN A 35 -1.63 11.87 17.66
N ASP A 36 -2.26 12.60 18.59
CA ASP A 36 -2.80 12.03 19.82
C ASP A 36 -3.87 10.97 19.52
N GLY A 37 -3.84 9.85 20.24
CA GLY A 37 -4.69 8.68 19.98
C GLY A 37 -4.12 7.67 18.97
N GLY A 38 -3.04 8.03 18.28
CA GLY A 38 -2.35 7.17 17.32
C GLY A 38 -2.98 7.17 15.92
N ALA A 39 -2.30 6.51 14.97
CA ALA A 39 -2.70 6.50 13.58
C ALA A 39 -2.36 5.16 12.91
N VAL A 40 -3.17 4.78 11.91
CA VAL A 40 -2.86 3.71 10.97
C VAL A 40 -2.62 4.35 9.61
N LEU A 41 -1.43 4.19 9.07
CA LEU A 41 -1.03 4.73 7.78
C LEU A 41 -0.84 3.58 6.78
N ASP A 42 -1.52 3.67 5.64
CA ASP A 42 -1.35 2.78 4.50
C ASP A 42 -0.62 3.53 3.38
N GLY A 43 0.39 2.89 2.79
CA GLY A 43 1.24 3.49 1.78
C GLY A 43 2.42 2.60 1.38
N ARG A 44 3.34 3.14 0.57
CA ARG A 44 4.45 2.38 0.00
C ARG A 44 5.73 2.43 0.83
N ASP A 45 6.00 3.57 1.44
CA ASP A 45 7.24 3.86 2.17
C ASP A 45 6.99 4.40 3.58
N ILE A 46 5.85 4.01 4.17
CA ILE A 46 5.46 4.46 5.51
C ILE A 46 6.48 4.02 6.54
N GLY A 47 6.79 2.72 6.62
CA GLY A 47 7.70 2.17 7.63
C GLY A 47 9.19 2.45 7.38
N THR A 48 9.55 3.00 6.22
CA THR A 48 10.94 3.27 5.82
C THR A 48 11.27 4.76 5.80
N VAL A 49 10.32 5.64 5.49
CA VAL A 49 10.55 7.08 5.26
C VAL A 49 9.65 7.95 6.14
N ILE A 50 8.34 7.71 6.15
CA ILE A 50 7.39 8.60 6.84
C ILE A 50 7.41 8.39 8.36
N ALA A 51 7.29 7.13 8.78
CA ALA A 51 7.24 6.70 10.17
C ALA A 51 8.24 5.55 10.41
N PRO A 52 9.56 5.81 10.25
CA PRO A 52 10.60 4.81 10.49
C PRO A 52 10.69 4.39 11.97
N GLU A 53 10.13 5.16 12.89
CA GLU A 53 10.06 4.83 14.32
C GLU A 53 8.72 4.19 14.72
N ALA A 54 7.87 3.83 13.75
CA ALA A 54 6.57 3.22 14.05
C ALA A 54 6.76 1.92 14.83
N PRO A 55 6.07 1.72 15.97
CA PRO A 55 6.26 0.55 16.82
C PRO A 55 5.80 -0.74 16.13
N ALA A 56 4.76 -0.65 15.29
CA ALA A 56 4.25 -1.75 14.49
C ALA A 56 4.37 -1.41 13.00
N LYS A 57 5.06 -2.27 12.23
CA LYS A 57 5.20 -2.13 10.78
C LYS A 57 4.82 -3.44 10.11
N LEU A 58 3.90 -3.35 9.14
CA LEU A 58 3.44 -4.47 8.36
C LEU A 58 3.79 -4.22 6.89
N TYR A 59 4.43 -5.19 6.26
CA TYR A 59 4.60 -5.22 4.81
C TYR A 59 3.58 -6.20 4.24
N VAL A 60 2.45 -5.67 3.79
CA VAL A 60 1.33 -6.48 3.29
C VAL A 60 1.53 -6.77 1.81
N THR A 61 1.53 -8.04 1.44
CA THR A 61 1.70 -8.49 0.05
C THR A 61 0.65 -9.52 -0.35
N ALA A 62 0.59 -9.78 -1.65
CA ALA A 62 -0.10 -10.92 -2.27
C ALA A 62 0.46 -11.12 -3.67
N SER A 63 0.26 -12.31 -4.25
CA SER A 63 0.65 -12.55 -5.64
C SER A 63 0.01 -11.53 -6.61
N PRO A 64 0.69 -11.18 -7.73
CA PRO A 64 0.12 -10.31 -8.75
C PRO A 64 -1.26 -10.76 -9.23
N GLU A 65 -1.47 -12.07 -9.39
CA GLU A 65 -2.71 -12.66 -9.88
C GLU A 65 -3.86 -12.47 -8.87
N VAL A 66 -3.59 -12.67 -7.58
CA VAL A 66 -4.59 -12.45 -6.52
C VAL A 66 -4.94 -10.96 -6.41
N ARG A 67 -3.94 -10.07 -6.53
CA ARG A 67 -4.19 -8.62 -6.56
C ARG A 67 -4.99 -8.21 -7.78
N ALA A 68 -4.72 -8.81 -8.94
CA ALA A 68 -5.43 -8.57 -10.19
C ALA A 68 -6.90 -8.99 -10.08
N ASP A 69 -7.16 -10.20 -9.58
CA ASP A 69 -8.52 -10.71 -9.39
C ASP A 69 -9.34 -9.81 -8.46
N ARG A 70 -8.77 -9.43 -7.31
CA ARG A 70 -9.40 -8.50 -6.35
C ARG A 70 -9.74 -7.15 -6.99
N ARG A 71 -8.81 -6.57 -7.75
CA ARG A 71 -9.00 -5.28 -8.43
C ARG A 71 -10.00 -5.38 -9.58
N TRP A 72 -9.96 -6.45 -10.35
CA TRP A 72 -10.90 -6.71 -11.44
C TRP A 72 -12.33 -6.82 -10.92
N LYS A 73 -12.57 -7.61 -9.87
CA LYS A 73 -13.89 -7.71 -9.21
C LYS A 73 -14.37 -6.37 -8.67
N GLN A 74 -13.48 -5.57 -8.09
CA GLN A 74 -13.81 -4.23 -7.62
C GLN A 74 -14.31 -3.31 -8.75
N LEU A 75 -13.60 -3.28 -9.87
CA LEU A 75 -13.93 -2.42 -11.03
C LEU A 75 -15.18 -2.91 -11.76
N ALA A 76 -15.33 -4.22 -11.92
CA ALA A 76 -16.55 -4.83 -12.46
C ALA A 76 -17.78 -4.48 -11.62
N GLY A 77 -17.65 -4.50 -10.28
CA GLY A 77 -18.69 -4.05 -9.35
C GLY A 77 -19.01 -2.55 -9.42
N GLN A 78 -18.17 -1.74 -10.05
CA GLN A 78 -18.38 -0.31 -10.31
C GLN A 78 -18.92 -0.04 -11.72
N GLY A 79 -19.15 -1.09 -12.53
CA GLY A 79 -19.61 -0.97 -13.92
C GLY A 79 -18.50 -0.64 -14.92
N GLU A 80 -17.22 -0.68 -14.52
CA GLU A 80 -16.10 -0.53 -15.45
C GLU A 80 -15.86 -1.87 -16.17
N SER A 81 -15.84 -1.84 -17.51
CA SER A 81 -15.51 -3.01 -18.33
C SER A 81 -14.01 -3.02 -18.64
N VAL A 82 -13.30 -3.96 -18.04
CA VAL A 82 -11.85 -4.16 -18.21
C VAL A 82 -11.54 -5.65 -18.13
N SER A 83 -10.61 -6.12 -18.96
CA SER A 83 -10.18 -7.52 -18.91
C SER A 83 -9.25 -7.80 -17.72
N PHE A 84 -9.25 -9.04 -17.24
CA PHE A 84 -8.33 -9.48 -16.19
C PHE A 84 -6.86 -9.28 -16.62
N ASP A 85 -6.53 -9.64 -17.87
CA ASP A 85 -5.16 -9.54 -18.40
C ASP A 85 -4.64 -8.10 -18.42
N GLU A 86 -5.50 -7.12 -18.74
CA GLU A 86 -5.14 -5.70 -18.68
C GLU A 86 -4.86 -5.25 -17.25
N ILE A 87 -5.63 -5.72 -16.26
CA ILE A 87 -5.41 -5.40 -14.85
C ILE A 87 -4.12 -6.03 -14.34
N LEU A 88 -3.85 -7.29 -14.72
CA LEU A 88 -2.62 -7.97 -14.35
C LEU A 88 -1.39 -7.27 -14.94
N ALA A 89 -1.44 -6.91 -16.23
CA ALA A 89 -0.36 -6.16 -16.88
C ALA A 89 -0.12 -4.80 -16.21
N ASP A 90 -1.18 -4.11 -15.80
CA ASP A 90 -1.08 -2.85 -15.05
C ASP A 90 -0.42 -3.03 -13.68
N ILE A 91 -0.73 -4.12 -12.97
CA ILE A 91 -0.14 -4.43 -11.67
C ILE A 91 1.36 -4.68 -11.83
N HIS A 92 1.78 -5.50 -12.80
CA HIS A 92 3.21 -5.73 -13.06
C HIS A 92 3.96 -4.42 -13.37
N LYS A 93 3.42 -3.59 -14.27
CA LYS A 93 4.02 -2.28 -14.61
C LYS A 93 4.11 -1.35 -13.40
N ARG A 94 3.13 -1.41 -12.49
CA ARG A 94 3.13 -0.60 -11.26
C ARG A 94 4.15 -1.13 -10.27
N ASP A 95 4.24 -2.44 -10.08
CA ASP A 95 5.20 -3.05 -9.15
C ASP A 95 6.65 -2.80 -9.59
N GLU A 96 6.95 -2.96 -10.88
CA GLU A 96 8.27 -2.65 -11.45
C GLU A 96 8.63 -1.18 -11.21
N ARG A 97 7.67 -0.27 -11.44
CA ARG A 97 7.87 1.16 -11.23
C ARG A 97 8.04 1.50 -9.76
N ASP A 98 7.25 0.91 -8.87
CA ASP A 98 7.25 1.19 -7.43
C ASP A 98 8.49 0.61 -6.74
N GLY A 99 8.92 -0.59 -7.14
CA GLY A 99 10.14 -1.24 -6.64
C GLY A 99 11.42 -0.64 -7.21
N GLY A 100 11.40 -0.17 -8.47
CA GLY A 100 12.57 0.41 -9.13
C GLY A 100 12.81 1.91 -8.86
N ARG A 101 12.05 2.55 -7.96
CA ARG A 101 12.22 3.98 -7.69
C ARG A 101 13.56 4.26 -7.02
N LYS A 102 14.27 5.28 -7.49
CA LYS A 102 15.49 5.78 -6.83
C LYS A 102 15.17 6.37 -5.45
N ASP A 103 14.07 7.12 -5.35
CA ASP A 103 13.62 7.75 -4.12
C ASP A 103 12.45 6.96 -3.51
N ALA A 104 12.62 6.50 -2.27
CA ALA A 104 11.62 5.75 -1.50
C ALA A 104 10.99 4.56 -2.27
N PRO A 105 11.80 3.55 -2.65
CA PRO A 105 11.30 2.34 -3.29
C PRO A 105 10.31 1.62 -2.38
N MET A 106 9.34 0.94 -2.98
CA MET A 106 8.46 0.02 -2.26
C MET A 106 9.30 -1.16 -1.76
N ALA A 107 9.73 -1.07 -0.50
CA ALA A 107 10.59 -2.04 0.13
C ALA A 107 10.12 -2.33 1.55
N GLN A 108 10.25 -3.58 1.97
CA GLN A 108 10.01 -3.98 3.35
C GLN A 108 11.07 -3.33 4.25
N ALA A 109 10.63 -2.59 5.28
CA ALA A 109 11.53 -2.12 6.33
C ALA A 109 12.14 -3.32 7.06
N LYS A 110 13.39 -3.20 7.52
CA LYS A 110 14.13 -4.33 8.16
C LYS A 110 13.41 -4.93 9.37
N ASP A 111 12.64 -4.11 10.06
CA ASP A 111 11.87 -4.42 11.26
C ASP A 111 10.37 -4.60 10.98
N ALA A 112 9.94 -4.56 9.71
CA ALA A 112 8.55 -4.82 9.35
C ALA A 112 8.26 -6.32 9.26
N THR A 113 7.10 -6.72 9.76
CA THR A 113 6.59 -8.09 9.61
C THR A 113 5.95 -8.27 8.23
N LEU A 114 6.36 -9.30 7.51
CA LEU A 114 5.73 -9.69 6.24
C LEU A 114 4.35 -10.30 6.51
N LEU A 115 3.32 -9.77 5.86
CA LEU A 115 1.95 -10.31 5.87
C LEU A 115 1.55 -10.66 4.43
N ASP A 116 1.75 -11.91 4.04
CA ASP A 116 1.27 -12.42 2.75
C ASP A 116 -0.21 -12.82 2.86
N THR A 117 -1.05 -12.15 2.08
CA THR A 117 -2.50 -12.34 2.06
C THR A 117 -2.98 -13.14 0.87
N SER A 118 -2.08 -13.76 0.08
CA SER A 118 -2.42 -14.47 -1.16
C SER A 118 -3.51 -15.54 -0.94
N GLU A 119 -3.39 -16.30 0.13
CA GLU A 119 -4.31 -17.39 0.48
C GLU A 119 -5.21 -17.05 1.68
N MET A 120 -5.32 -15.77 2.03
CA MET A 120 -6.12 -15.32 3.17
C MET A 120 -7.45 -14.70 2.73
N THR A 121 -8.50 -15.03 3.47
CA THR A 121 -9.74 -14.23 3.50
C THR A 121 -9.50 -12.89 4.19
N ILE A 122 -10.44 -11.94 4.02
CA ILE A 122 -10.36 -10.62 4.67
C ILE A 122 -10.29 -10.73 6.20
N SER A 123 -11.07 -11.63 6.80
CA SER A 123 -11.07 -11.83 8.26
C SER A 123 -9.76 -12.42 8.74
N GLN A 124 -9.21 -13.41 8.03
CA GLN A 124 -7.91 -13.99 8.38
C GLN A 124 -6.77 -12.97 8.27
N ALA A 125 -6.77 -12.14 7.22
CA ALA A 125 -5.78 -11.08 7.04
C ALA A 125 -5.91 -10.02 8.16
N PHE A 126 -7.13 -9.65 8.54
CA PHE A 126 -7.39 -8.74 9.65
C PHE A 126 -6.88 -9.29 10.98
N ASP A 127 -7.24 -10.54 11.32
CA ASP A 127 -6.82 -11.17 12.57
C ASP A 127 -5.29 -11.33 12.64
N ALA A 128 -4.66 -11.65 11.51
CA ALA A 128 -3.20 -11.71 11.40
C ALA A 128 -2.56 -10.34 11.63
N ALA A 129 -3.10 -9.29 10.99
CA ALA A 129 -2.62 -7.92 11.17
C ALA A 129 -2.76 -7.46 12.62
N LEU A 130 -3.90 -7.74 13.26
CA LEU A 130 -4.16 -7.39 14.66
C LEU A 130 -3.13 -8.05 15.59
N ARG A 131 -2.89 -9.36 15.44
CA ARG A 131 -1.88 -10.08 16.25
C ARG A 131 -0.48 -9.49 16.10
N ILE A 132 -0.10 -9.08 14.88
CA ILE A 132 1.20 -8.44 14.63
C ILE A 132 1.30 -7.13 15.40
N VAL A 133 0.26 -6.29 15.34
CA VAL A 133 0.21 -5.00 16.03
C VAL A 133 0.22 -5.18 17.56
N GLU A 134 -0.56 -6.11 18.09
CA GLU A 134 -0.59 -6.40 19.54
C GLU A 134 0.76 -6.87 20.06
N THR A 135 1.41 -7.78 19.33
CA THR A 135 2.75 -8.27 19.67
C THR A 135 3.78 -7.14 19.70
N ALA A 136 3.70 -6.21 18.75
CA ALA A 136 4.58 -5.05 18.68
C ALA A 136 4.34 -4.07 19.83
N ARG A 137 3.08 -3.85 20.24
CA ARG A 137 2.71 -2.96 21.35
C ARG A 137 3.05 -3.50 22.74
N ALA A 138 3.27 -4.81 22.86
CA ALA A 138 3.61 -5.45 24.13
C ALA A 138 5.12 -5.42 24.44
N ARG A 139 5.95 -4.90 23.53
CA ARG A 139 7.40 -4.70 23.71
C ARG A 139 7.67 -3.33 24.29
#